data_AF-A0AB38QUD4-F1
#
_entry.id   AF-A0AB38QUD4-F1
#
_cell.length_a   1.000
_cell.length_b   1.000
_cell.length_c   1.000
_cell.angle_alpha   90.00
_cell.angle_beta   90.00
_cell.angle_gamma   90.00
#
_symmetry.space_group_name_H-M   'P 1'
#
loop_
_entity.id
_entity.type
_entity.pdbx_description
1 polymer ?
#
loop_
_entity_poly.entity_id
_entity_poly.type
_entity_poly.pdbx_seq_one_letter_code
_entity_poly.pdbx_strand_id
1 'polypeptide(L)'
;MEKQKLLFQQLKRIKDYWVKTSLDSLKDDADLIWSDYEEEYKMLQNLINTEEKKLAYEKVLNEVLKGAIHSILVMIDGGDDLSDKFTLDLIVEQTNESLKKDSALHEEFYNYLLDVEEK
;
A
#
# COMPACT_ATOMS: atom_id res chain seq x y z
N MET A 1 -15.40 -5.00 12.32
CA MET A 1 -15.80 -5.51 10.99
C MET A 1 -16.13 -4.41 9.98
N GLU A 2 -17.24 -3.66 10.07
CA GLU A 2 -17.56 -2.67 9.01
C GLU A 2 -16.54 -1.53 8.89
N LYS A 3 -16.14 -0.92 10.01
CA LYS A 3 -15.11 0.15 10.01
C LYS A 3 -13.72 -0.35 9.59
N GLN A 4 -13.32 -1.55 10.02
CA GLN A 4 -12.07 -2.20 9.57
C GLN A 4 -12.07 -2.45 8.06
N LYS A 5 -13.20 -2.94 7.51
CA LYS A 5 -13.35 -3.12 6.05
C LYS A 5 -13.21 -1.81 5.30
N LEU A 6 -13.76 -0.71 5.81
CA LEU A 6 -13.58 0.62 5.21
C LEU A 6 -12.12 1.07 5.26
N LEU A 7 -11.41 0.82 6.37
CA LEU A 7 -9.97 1.05 6.47
C LEU A 7 -9.20 0.25 5.41
N PHE A 8 -9.43 -1.06 5.30
CA PHE A 8 -8.76 -1.93 4.32
C PHE A 8 -9.04 -1.51 2.87
N GLN A 9 -10.28 -1.09 2.58
CA GLN A 9 -10.63 -0.49 1.28
C GLN A 9 -9.81 0.77 0.99
N GLN A 10 -9.63 1.66 1.97
CA GLN A 10 -8.80 2.85 1.77
C GLN A 10 -7.31 2.49 1.61
N LEU A 11 -6.78 1.55 2.40
CA LEU A 11 -5.40 1.10 2.26
C LEU A 11 -5.14 0.50 0.87
N LYS A 12 -6.06 -0.31 0.35
CA LYS A 12 -5.99 -0.81 -1.02
C LYS A 12 -6.03 0.32 -2.05
N ARG A 13 -6.94 1.29 -1.89
CA ARG A 13 -7.02 2.45 -2.79
C ARG A 13 -5.72 3.26 -2.81
N ILE A 14 -5.08 3.45 -1.65
CA ILE A 14 -3.78 4.11 -1.54
C ILE A 14 -2.71 3.31 -2.29
N LYS A 15 -2.65 1.98 -2.07
CA LYS A 15 -1.75 1.09 -2.84
C LYS A 15 -1.97 1.25 -4.34
N ASP A 16 -3.20 1.05 -4.81
CA ASP A 16 -3.55 1.06 -6.23
C ASP A 16 -3.27 2.42 -6.86
N TYR A 17 -3.53 3.51 -6.13
CA TYR A 17 -3.19 4.86 -6.57
C TYR A 17 -1.68 4.98 -6.84
N TRP A 18 -0.83 4.56 -5.91
CA TRP A 18 0.63 4.67 -6.08
C TRP A 18 1.18 3.74 -7.15
N VAL A 19 0.64 2.53 -7.29
CA VAL A 19 0.95 1.63 -8.42
C VAL A 19 0.61 2.32 -9.74
N LYS A 20 -0.61 2.84 -9.86
CA LYS A 20 -1.07 3.52 -11.07
C LYS A 20 -0.23 4.76 -11.37
N THR A 21 0.04 5.61 -10.39
CA THR A 21 0.87 6.81 -10.54
C THR A 21 2.27 6.44 -11.04
N SER A 22 2.89 5.40 -10.47
CA SER A 22 4.21 4.97 -10.94
C SER A 22 4.19 4.36 -12.34
N LEU A 23 3.12 3.68 -12.75
CA LEU A 23 2.98 3.16 -14.12
C LEU A 23 2.68 4.26 -15.13
N ASP A 24 1.81 5.21 -14.77
CA ASP A 24 1.50 6.37 -15.59
C ASP A 24 2.76 7.22 -15.81
N SER A 25 3.67 7.25 -14.83
CA SER A 25 4.97 7.93 -14.95
C SER A 25 5.94 7.28 -15.93
N LEU A 26 5.66 6.05 -16.39
CA LEU A 26 6.45 5.36 -17.43
C LEU A 26 5.94 5.65 -18.86
N LYS A 27 4.95 6.52 -19.02
CA LYS A 27 4.51 6.99 -20.34
C LYS A 27 5.44 8.09 -20.86
N ASP A 28 5.65 8.12 -22.17
CA ASP A 28 6.55 9.08 -22.82
C ASP A 28 6.10 10.55 -22.65
N ASP A 29 4.80 10.78 -22.41
CA ASP A 29 4.17 12.08 -22.21
C ASP A 29 3.81 12.35 -20.74
N ALA A 30 4.34 11.56 -19.80
CA ALA A 30 3.99 11.68 -18.39
C ALA A 30 4.42 13.04 -17.80
N ASP A 31 3.50 13.66 -17.05
CA ASP A 31 3.81 14.79 -16.18
C ASP A 31 4.43 14.29 -14.88
N LEU A 32 5.72 14.58 -14.69
CA LEU A 32 6.54 14.12 -13.57
C LEU A 32 6.70 15.17 -12.46
N ILE A 33 5.93 16.27 -12.48
CA ILE A 33 6.01 17.37 -11.47
C ILE A 33 5.87 16.87 -10.02
N TRP A 34 5.21 15.74 -9.81
CA TRP A 34 5.01 15.18 -8.47
C TRP A 34 6.28 14.53 -7.87
N SER A 35 7.30 14.26 -8.69
CA SER A 35 8.49 13.51 -8.31
C SER A 35 9.73 14.40 -8.30
N ASP A 36 10.55 14.26 -7.25
CA ASP A 36 11.89 14.86 -7.21
C ASP A 36 12.91 14.12 -8.10
N TYR A 37 12.51 13.00 -8.71
CA TYR A 37 13.37 12.06 -9.45
C TYR A 37 12.99 11.95 -10.94
N GLU A 38 12.79 13.09 -11.59
CA GLU A 38 12.35 13.16 -13.00
C GLU A 38 13.32 12.43 -13.95
N GLU A 39 14.63 12.59 -13.76
CA GLU A 39 15.64 12.00 -14.65
C GLU A 39 15.71 10.47 -14.51
N GLU A 40 15.55 9.93 -13.30
CA GLU A 40 15.44 8.49 -13.06
C GLU A 40 14.19 7.92 -13.73
N TYR A 41 13.06 8.63 -13.67
CA TYR A 41 11.86 8.23 -14.40
C TYR A 41 12.07 8.23 -15.91
N LYS A 42 12.77 9.22 -16.48
CA LYS A 42 13.15 9.22 -17.90
C LYS A 42 14.03 8.02 -18.26
N MET A 43 14.95 7.62 -17.38
CA MET A 43 15.73 6.40 -17.58
C MET A 43 14.82 5.15 -17.56
N LEU A 44 13.90 5.07 -16.60
CA LEU A 44 12.96 3.94 -16.49
C LEU A 44 11.96 3.87 -17.65
N GLN A 45 11.48 4.99 -18.18
CA GLN A 45 10.64 5.06 -19.38
C GLN A 45 11.31 4.34 -20.57
N ASN A 46 12.60 4.59 -20.77
CA ASN A 46 13.38 3.94 -21.83
C ASN A 46 13.58 2.43 -21.58
N LEU A 47 13.72 2.02 -20.32
CA LEU A 47 13.96 0.62 -19.95
C LEU A 47 12.67 -0.21 -19.93
N ILE A 48 11.57 0.34 -19.42
CA ILE A 48 10.27 -0.31 -19.17
C ILE A 48 9.24 0.18 -20.21
N ASN A 49 9.61 0.03 -21.49
CA ASN A 49 8.90 0.57 -22.64
C ASN A 49 7.94 -0.43 -23.34
N THR A 50 7.80 -1.65 -22.82
CA THR A 50 6.88 -2.65 -23.36
C THR A 50 5.83 -3.01 -22.32
N GLU A 51 4.65 -3.44 -22.77
CA GLU A 51 3.57 -3.87 -21.87
C GLU A 51 4.00 -5.04 -20.97
N GLU A 52 4.79 -5.99 -21.49
CA GLU A 52 5.35 -7.08 -20.68
C GLU A 52 6.22 -6.55 -19.51
N LYS A 53 7.09 -5.57 -19.77
CA LYS A 53 7.94 -4.98 -18.74
C LYS A 53 7.13 -4.14 -17.75
N LYS A 54 6.13 -3.41 -18.23
CA LYS A 54 5.21 -2.65 -17.37
C LYS A 54 4.43 -3.58 -16.44
N LEU A 55 3.93 -4.71 -16.94
CA LEU A 55 3.27 -5.74 -16.13
C LEU A 55 4.23 -6.37 -15.11
N ALA A 56 5.48 -6.61 -15.47
CA ALA A 56 6.48 -7.10 -14.52
C ALA A 56 6.76 -6.07 -13.41
N TYR A 57 6.91 -4.79 -13.79
CA TYR A 57 7.12 -3.70 -12.84
C TYR A 57 5.90 -3.47 -11.93
N GLU A 58 4.69 -3.54 -12.48
CA GLU A 58 3.43 -3.48 -11.73
C GLU A 58 3.36 -4.56 -10.64
N LYS A 59 3.76 -5.80 -10.94
CA LYS A 59 3.79 -6.89 -9.96
C LYS A 59 4.75 -6.59 -8.81
N VAL A 60 5.95 -6.08 -9.13
CA VAL A 60 6.95 -5.69 -8.12
C VAL A 60 6.42 -4.55 -7.25
N LEU A 61 5.81 -3.52 -7.85
CA LEU A 61 5.22 -2.41 -7.10
C LEU A 61 4.11 -2.87 -6.16
N ASN A 62 3.23 -3.77 -6.64
CA ASN A 62 2.18 -4.35 -5.81
C ASN A 62 2.75 -5.12 -4.62
N GLU A 63 3.77 -5.95 -4.83
CA GLU A 63 4.45 -6.69 -3.77
C GLU A 63 5.08 -5.75 -2.73
N VAL A 64 5.85 -4.77 -3.17
CA VAL A 64 6.56 -3.82 -2.29
C VAL A 64 5.57 -3.00 -1.46
N LEU A 65 4.54 -2.43 -2.10
CA LEU A 65 3.55 -1.60 -1.40
C LEU A 65 2.67 -2.43 -0.46
N LYS A 66 2.33 -3.65 -0.84
CA LYS A 66 1.63 -4.61 0.05
C LYS A 66 2.48 -4.92 1.28
N GLY A 67 3.77 -5.19 1.11
CA GLY A 67 4.71 -5.44 2.21
C GLY A 67 4.90 -4.23 3.12
N ALA A 68 4.97 -3.02 2.56
CA ALA A 68 5.07 -1.78 3.32
C ALA A 68 3.82 -1.53 4.19
N ILE A 69 2.62 -1.64 3.61
CA ILE A 69 1.36 -1.48 4.36
C ILE A 69 1.23 -2.57 5.44
N HIS A 70 1.56 -3.81 5.11
CA HIS A 70 1.57 -4.90 6.08
C HIS A 70 2.49 -4.59 7.27
N SER A 71 3.71 -4.11 7.02
CA SER A 71 4.66 -3.76 8.08
C SER A 71 4.15 -2.62 8.98
N ILE A 72 3.49 -1.61 8.39
CA ILE A 72 2.83 -0.54 9.15
C ILE A 72 1.72 -1.10 10.06
N LEU A 73 0.93 -2.05 9.55
CA LEU A 73 -0.12 -2.69 10.36
C LEU A 73 0.48 -3.58 11.46
N VAL A 74 1.58 -4.29 11.20
CA VAL A 74 2.32 -5.06 12.23
C VAL A 74 2.81 -4.15 13.36
N MET A 75 3.37 -2.98 13.02
CA MET A 75 3.78 -1.96 14.00
C MET A 75 2.59 -1.53 14.89
N ILE A 76 1.42 -1.29 14.30
CA ILE A 76 0.19 -0.93 15.04
C ILE A 76 -0.31 -2.12 15.88
N ASP A 77 -0.21 -3.33 15.35
CA ASP A 77 -0.54 -4.56 16.06
C ASP A 77 0.44 -4.87 17.21
N GLY A 78 1.58 -4.16 17.27
CA GLY A 78 2.59 -4.32 18.30
C GLY A 78 3.50 -5.52 18.07
N GLY A 79 3.67 -5.93 16.81
CA GLY A 79 4.54 -7.05 16.40
C GLY A 79 5.97 -6.63 16.03
N ASP A 80 6.36 -5.38 16.31
CA ASP A 80 7.71 -4.85 16.02
C ASP A 80 8.38 -4.24 17.27
N ASP A 81 9.63 -3.82 17.12
CA ASP A 81 10.47 -3.27 18.18
C ASP A 81 9.93 -1.94 18.76
N LEU A 82 8.96 -1.28 18.12
CA LEU A 82 8.34 -0.07 18.68
C LEU A 82 7.50 -0.41 19.91
N SER A 83 6.88 -1.60 19.91
CA SER A 83 6.01 -2.08 20.99
C SER A 83 6.72 -2.19 22.35
N ASP A 84 8.04 -2.41 22.35
CA ASP A 84 8.89 -2.41 23.56
C ASP A 84 8.98 -1.02 24.21
N LYS A 85 8.74 0.05 23.44
CA LYS A 85 8.78 1.44 23.92
C LYS A 85 7.38 1.95 24.24
N PHE A 86 6.45 1.78 23.31
CA PHE A 86 5.04 2.12 23.48
C PHE A 86 4.19 1.45 22.40
N THR A 87 2.91 1.29 22.67
CA THR A 87 1.94 0.74 21.72
C THR A 87 1.18 1.84 21.00
N LEU A 88 0.87 1.62 19.72
CA LEU A 88 -0.04 2.45 18.94
C LEU A 88 -1.41 1.81 18.83
N ASP A 89 -2.45 2.62 18.62
CA ASP A 89 -3.80 2.13 18.35
C ASP A 89 -4.50 3.05 17.34
N LEU A 90 -5.42 2.49 16.56
CA LEU A 90 -6.29 3.20 15.63
C LEU A 90 -7.67 3.35 16.25
N ILE A 91 -7.98 4.55 16.73
CA ILE A 91 -9.21 4.84 17.46
C ILE A 91 -10.21 5.56 16.55
N VAL A 92 -11.46 5.08 16.54
CA VAL A 92 -12.58 5.79 15.92
C VAL A 92 -13.00 6.94 16.82
N GLU A 93 -12.64 8.16 16.44
CA GLU A 93 -12.79 9.37 17.27
C GLU A 93 -14.18 9.51 17.91
N GLN A 94 -15.26 9.29 17.16
CA GLN A 94 -16.63 9.53 17.65
C GLN A 94 -17.06 8.52 18.72
N THR A 95 -16.51 7.31 18.71
CA THR A 95 -16.93 6.23 19.61
C THR A 95 -15.84 5.83 20.61
N ASN A 96 -14.63 6.37 20.46
CA ASN A 96 -13.42 5.97 21.18
C ASN A 96 -13.15 4.46 21.11
N GLU A 97 -13.61 3.81 20.04
CA GLU A 97 -13.44 2.37 19.84
C GLU A 97 -12.13 2.11 19.09
N SER A 98 -11.33 1.18 19.60
CA SER A 98 -10.19 0.64 18.87
C SER A 98 -10.65 -0.16 17.64
N LEU A 99 -9.95 0.05 16.52
CA LEU A 99 -10.07 -0.78 15.32
C LEU A 99 -9.22 -2.04 15.38
N LYS A 100 -8.25 -2.13 16.29
CA LYS A 100 -7.46 -3.35 16.49
C LYS A 100 -8.37 -4.49 16.93
N LYS A 101 -9.24 -4.25 17.92
CA LYS A 101 -10.08 -5.28 18.58
C LYS A 101 -9.24 -6.55 18.89
N ASP A 102 -9.83 -7.68 19.24
CA ASP A 102 -9.06 -8.92 19.51
C ASP A 102 -8.48 -9.57 18.24
N SER A 103 -8.15 -8.77 17.21
CA SER A 103 -7.65 -9.25 15.93
C SER A 103 -6.36 -8.54 15.48
N ALA A 104 -5.71 -9.15 14.50
CA ALA A 104 -4.47 -8.67 13.90
C ALA A 104 -4.81 -7.96 12.58
N LEU A 105 -4.72 -6.63 12.56
CA LEU A 105 -5.02 -5.83 11.38
C LEU A 105 -4.18 -6.24 10.16
N HIS A 106 -2.91 -6.61 10.38
CA HIS A 106 -2.02 -7.02 9.29
C HIS A 106 -2.47 -8.32 8.59
N GLU A 107 -3.00 -9.29 9.36
CA GLU A 107 -3.55 -10.54 8.81
C GLU A 107 -4.89 -10.30 8.12
N GLU A 108 -5.79 -9.54 8.76
CA GLU A 108 -7.10 -9.21 8.20
C GLU A 108 -6.99 -8.43 6.89
N PHE A 109 -6.04 -7.49 6.79
CA PHE A 109 -5.78 -6.78 5.55
C PHE A 109 -5.27 -7.72 4.45
N TYR A 110 -4.39 -8.66 4.78
CA TYR A 110 -3.89 -9.64 3.81
C TYR A 110 -5.02 -10.51 3.27
N ASN A 111 -5.88 -11.02 4.16
CA ASN A 111 -7.07 -11.79 3.80
C ASN A 111 -8.02 -10.97 2.92
N TYR A 112 -8.25 -9.70 3.27
CA TYR A 112 -9.05 -8.80 2.45
C TYR A 112 -8.49 -8.64 1.03
N LEU A 113 -7.17 -8.52 0.86
CA LEU A 113 -6.55 -8.42 -0.46
C LEU A 113 -6.74 -9.70 -1.28
N LEU A 114 -6.57 -10.89 -0.67
CA LEU A 114 -6.83 -12.17 -1.34
C LEU A 114 -8.26 -12.23 -1.90
N ASP A 115 -9.25 -11.80 -1.11
CA ASP A 115 -10.67 -11.83 -1.52
C ASP A 115 -11.02 -10.91 -2.71
N VAL A 116 -10.29 -9.81 -2.88
CA VAL A 116 -10.63 -8.75 -3.85
C VAL A 116 -9.66 -8.64 -5.03
N GLU A 117 -8.47 -9.22 -4.95
CA GLU A 117 -7.45 -9.18 -6.01
C GLU A 117 -7.25 -10.53 -6.72
N GLU A 118 -7.50 -11.67 -6.07
CA GLU A 118 -7.29 -13.02 -6.67
C GLU A 118 -8.56 -13.60 -7.32
N LYS A 119 -9.36 -12.77 -8.01
CA LYS A 119 -10.55 -13.21 -8.77
C LYS A 119 -10.34 -13.23 -10.27
#